data_AF-A0A4P8TH21-F1
#
_entry.id   AF-A0A4P8TH21-F1
#
_cell.length_a   1.000
_cell.length_b   1.000
_cell.length_c   1.000
_cell.angle_alpha   90.00
_cell.angle_beta   90.00
_cell.angle_gamma   90.00
#
_symmetry.space_group_name_H-M   'P 1'
#
loop_
_entity.id
_entity.type
_entity.pdbx_description
1 polymer ?
#
loop_
_entity_poly.entity_id
_entity_poly.type
_entity_poly.pdbx_seq_one_letter_code
_entity_poly.pdbx_strand_id
1 'polypeptide(L)'
;MAASTRPSPGTPTSRPSPEPPSPPQKGALMATDFELFQRIGKDVKGRLPVATDGSVTVAGTPLKPLANATGYAYTITDEAGRIALGVTDDGRVHSQPTDSSGVTEVHAFILAGQSNMSGRARPFTGRDTPDRRVFQYGATHRIIERASVPLDMHDTPAGMSYATVFAREYLATQPEGVAVLLIPTAHGGTGFTTTTENPPPAGMVTHAGGTWQVGYTGSAVNLYDLMLAQTAEAITAGTSAFGVTPVVKGLLWHQGEADAMNSVAEATYSGYLDALIDGTRAALGNSRLPVVIGGMSPDWSDTYATAGPIINALTAMVVVNANVAYHKGIPGTGRVGDEIHYGLDGIDRLGRDALRAYYAAIANHSDYTLEPPPTATATRVGSTITVSWERPMCRVSHYDVQWRANGGAWTEIAFPSTHRREATITTAPTTGVEVRVGTDLLGTVAWGRPVTVIGG
;
A
#
# COMPACT_ATOMS: atom_id res chain seq x y z
N MET A 1 -96.26 41.22 18.20
CA MET A 1 -95.14 42.13 18.46
C MET A 1 -94.07 41.37 19.23
N ALA A 2 -92.81 41.49 18.80
CA ALA A 2 -91.55 41.04 19.41
C ALA A 2 -91.40 39.54 19.78
N ALA A 3 -90.44 38.89 19.13
CA ALA A 3 -90.13 37.46 19.20
C ALA A 3 -89.10 37.12 20.29
N SER A 4 -89.21 35.92 20.89
CA SER A 4 -88.06 35.09 21.30
C SER A 4 -88.55 33.69 21.70
N THR A 5 -88.03 32.67 21.03
CA THR A 5 -88.41 31.25 21.15
C THR A 5 -87.47 30.49 22.10
N ARG A 6 -88.06 29.68 22.99
CA ARG A 6 -87.39 28.74 23.92
C ARG A 6 -86.87 27.48 23.22
N PRO A 7 -85.91 26.77 23.85
CA PRO A 7 -86.08 25.33 24.05
C PRO A 7 -85.72 24.79 25.47
N SER A 8 -86.08 23.51 25.65
CA SER A 8 -86.31 22.66 26.83
C SER A 8 -85.10 22.22 27.70
N PRO A 9 -85.34 21.59 28.88
CA PRO A 9 -84.33 21.28 29.90
C PRO A 9 -83.70 19.88 29.74
N GLY A 10 -82.39 19.78 30.00
CA GLY A 10 -81.60 18.55 29.94
C GLY A 10 -80.99 18.14 31.30
N THR A 11 -81.08 16.83 31.54
CA THR A 11 -80.73 15.93 32.65
C THR A 11 -79.23 15.97 33.07
N PRO A 12 -78.85 15.57 34.31
CA PRO A 12 -77.53 15.85 34.88
C PRO A 12 -76.44 14.88 34.40
N THR A 13 -75.28 15.42 34.00
CA THR A 13 -74.13 14.63 33.56
C THR A 13 -73.22 14.23 34.72
N SER A 14 -72.94 12.94 34.78
CA SER A 14 -72.00 12.26 35.66
C SER A 14 -70.57 12.76 35.49
N ARG A 15 -69.85 12.85 36.61
CA ARG A 15 -68.39 13.07 36.69
C ARG A 15 -67.64 11.98 35.90
N PRO A 16 -66.67 12.30 35.02
CA PRO A 16 -65.76 11.29 34.49
C PRO A 16 -64.82 10.81 35.59
N SER A 17 -64.59 9.50 35.65
CA SER A 17 -63.52 8.91 36.46
C SER A 17 -62.15 9.38 35.93
N PRO A 18 -61.12 9.54 36.78
CA PRO A 18 -59.78 9.88 36.29
C PRO A 18 -59.27 8.74 35.38
N GLU A 19 -58.83 9.11 34.18
CA GLU A 19 -58.11 8.22 33.26
C GLU A 19 -56.92 7.57 33.98
N PRO A 20 -56.64 6.27 33.74
CA PRO A 20 -55.39 5.68 34.18
C PRO A 20 -54.22 6.40 33.49
N PRO A 21 -53.07 6.58 34.19
CA PRO A 21 -51.91 7.24 33.60
C PRO A 21 -51.53 6.53 32.31
N SER A 22 -51.32 7.33 31.25
CA SER A 22 -50.81 6.84 29.98
C SER A 22 -49.54 6.00 30.21
N PRO A 23 -49.32 4.90 29.48
CA PRO A 23 -48.05 4.18 29.54
C PRO A 23 -46.91 5.17 29.34
N PRO A 24 -45.76 5.03 30.02
CA PRO A 24 -44.63 5.91 29.80
C PRO A 24 -44.37 5.96 28.31
N GLN A 25 -44.51 7.15 27.72
CA GLN A 25 -44.03 7.40 26.37
C GLN A 25 -42.57 6.94 26.39
N LYS A 26 -42.26 5.93 25.58
CA LYS A 26 -40.87 5.59 25.26
C LYS A 26 -40.25 6.89 24.77
N GLY A 27 -39.48 7.54 25.65
CA GLY A 27 -38.57 8.59 25.24
C GLY A 27 -37.74 7.99 24.13
N ALA A 28 -37.95 8.47 22.92
CA ALA A 28 -37.15 8.13 21.77
C ALA A 28 -35.73 8.64 22.06
N LEU A 29 -34.87 7.77 22.58
CA LEU A 29 -33.44 7.89 22.36
C LEU A 29 -33.24 7.44 20.91
N MET A 30 -33.29 8.39 19.97
CA MET A 30 -33.03 8.16 18.56
C MET A 30 -31.93 9.10 18.07
N ALA A 31 -31.01 8.53 17.28
CA ALA A 31 -30.14 9.18 16.29
C ALA A 31 -28.90 9.99 16.73
N THR A 32 -28.50 10.04 18.00
CA THR A 32 -27.37 10.93 18.39
C THR A 32 -25.97 10.34 18.18
N ASP A 33 -25.78 9.03 18.30
CA ASP A 33 -24.42 8.45 18.35
C ASP A 33 -23.80 8.26 16.95
N PHE A 34 -24.63 8.04 15.92
CA PHE A 34 -24.18 7.96 14.53
C PHE A 34 -23.89 9.33 13.92
N GLU A 35 -24.68 10.36 14.26
CA GLU A 35 -24.37 11.75 13.88
C GLU A 35 -23.13 12.27 14.63
N LEU A 36 -22.95 11.87 15.90
CA LEU A 36 -21.74 12.13 16.66
C LEU A 36 -20.53 11.43 16.03
N PHE A 37 -20.67 10.18 15.58
CA PHE A 37 -19.65 9.43 14.82
C PHE A 37 -19.24 10.16 13.52
N GLN A 38 -20.21 10.65 12.73
CA GLN A 38 -19.92 11.41 11.50
C GLN A 38 -19.24 12.76 11.77
N ARG A 39 -19.54 13.39 12.91
CA ARG A 39 -18.86 14.62 13.37
C ARG A 39 -17.45 14.36 13.89
N ILE A 40 -17.26 13.33 14.74
CA ILE A 40 -15.94 12.92 15.25
C ILE A 40 -15.01 12.56 14.08
N GLY A 41 -15.48 11.75 13.13
CA GLY A 41 -14.68 11.33 11.97
C GLY A 41 -14.31 12.46 10.99
N LYS A 42 -14.97 13.63 11.06
CA LYS A 42 -14.63 14.81 10.25
C LYS A 42 -13.79 15.84 10.99
N ASP A 43 -13.98 16.00 12.29
CA ASP A 43 -13.40 17.11 13.07
C ASP A 43 -12.29 16.69 14.05
N VAL A 44 -12.17 15.40 14.36
CA VAL A 44 -11.19 14.91 15.34
C VAL A 44 -10.06 14.19 14.62
N LYS A 45 -8.86 14.80 14.62
CA LYS A 45 -7.60 14.26 14.08
C LYS A 45 -7.10 13.05 14.89
N GLY A 46 -7.88 11.99 14.97
CA GLY A 46 -7.52 10.73 15.64
C GLY A 46 -7.39 10.80 17.18
N ARG A 47 -7.60 11.96 17.82
CA ARG A 47 -7.46 12.13 19.27
C ARG A 47 -8.46 13.11 19.88
N LEU A 48 -9.26 12.64 20.83
CA LEU A 48 -10.15 13.45 21.67
C LEU A 48 -9.38 14.05 22.86
N PRO A 49 -9.73 15.27 23.30
CA PRO A 49 -9.15 15.86 24.50
C PRO A 49 -9.54 15.05 25.74
N VAL A 50 -8.53 14.76 26.57
CA VAL A 50 -8.68 14.10 27.88
C VAL A 50 -8.60 15.19 28.95
N ALA A 51 -9.61 15.29 29.80
CA ALA A 51 -9.63 16.23 30.91
C ALA A 51 -8.62 15.81 32.00
N THR A 52 -8.30 16.73 32.92
CA THR A 52 -7.37 16.48 34.03
C THR A 52 -7.83 15.39 34.99
N ASP A 53 -9.12 15.07 35.02
CA ASP A 53 -9.71 13.97 35.78
C ASP A 53 -9.75 12.64 35.01
N GLY A 54 -9.19 12.62 33.78
CA GLY A 54 -9.16 11.45 32.90
C GLY A 54 -10.39 11.28 32.03
N SER A 55 -11.43 12.13 32.17
CA SER A 55 -12.66 12.03 31.37
C SER A 55 -12.48 12.47 29.91
N VAL A 56 -13.16 11.78 28.99
CA VAL A 56 -13.22 12.16 27.57
C VAL A 56 -14.65 12.61 27.25
N THR A 57 -14.79 13.81 26.68
CA THR A 57 -16.08 14.37 26.28
C THR A 57 -16.14 14.62 24.78
N VAL A 58 -17.29 14.34 24.17
CA VAL A 58 -17.57 14.74 22.78
C VAL A 58 -18.78 15.67 22.78
N ALA A 59 -18.61 16.88 22.24
CA ALA A 59 -19.66 17.90 22.18
C ALA A 59 -20.34 18.21 23.55
N GLY A 60 -19.57 18.14 24.64
CA GLY A 60 -20.07 18.38 26.01
C GLY A 60 -20.70 17.17 26.70
N THR A 61 -20.79 16.02 26.03
CA THR A 61 -21.30 14.76 26.60
C THR A 61 -20.13 13.87 27.04
N PRO A 62 -20.05 13.47 28.33
CA PRO A 62 -19.05 12.51 28.80
C PRO A 62 -19.27 11.12 28.18
N LEU A 63 -18.19 10.51 27.66
CA LEU A 63 -18.23 9.12 27.23
C LEU A 63 -18.34 8.19 28.44
N LYS A 64 -19.09 7.09 28.31
CA LYS A 64 -19.22 6.11 29.39
C LYS A 64 -17.97 5.22 29.45
N PRO A 65 -17.33 5.08 30.62
CA PRO A 65 -16.27 4.10 30.82
C PRO A 65 -16.80 2.69 30.62
N LEU A 66 -16.03 1.80 29.98
CA LEU A 66 -16.38 0.39 29.93
C LEU A 66 -15.77 -0.36 31.12
N ALA A 67 -16.60 -1.10 31.85
CA ALA A 67 -16.08 -2.17 32.69
C ALA A 67 -15.71 -3.35 31.76
N ASN A 68 -14.44 -3.77 31.77
CA ASN A 68 -13.91 -5.00 31.17
C ASN A 68 -13.49 -4.99 29.67
N ALA A 69 -13.17 -3.85 29.05
CA ALA A 69 -12.44 -3.86 27.76
C ALA A 69 -10.92 -3.77 28.02
N THR A 70 -10.17 -4.79 27.60
CA THR A 70 -8.70 -4.71 27.58
C THR A 70 -8.27 -3.74 26.48
N GLY A 71 -7.78 -2.55 26.86
CA GLY A 71 -7.09 -1.61 25.97
C GLY A 71 -7.82 -0.29 25.63
N TYR A 72 -9.06 -0.08 26.09
CA TYR A 72 -9.80 1.17 25.86
C TYR A 72 -10.41 1.72 27.17
N ALA A 73 -10.26 3.02 27.43
CA ALA A 73 -10.92 3.70 28.55
C ALA A 73 -12.41 3.98 28.26
N TYR A 74 -12.77 4.25 27.00
CA TYR A 74 -14.15 4.61 26.61
C TYR A 74 -14.58 3.91 25.32
N THR A 75 -15.88 3.64 25.15
CA THR A 75 -16.42 3.21 23.86
C THR A 75 -17.76 3.86 23.54
N ILE A 76 -18.05 4.09 22.26
CA ILE A 76 -19.39 4.37 21.72
C ILE A 76 -19.87 3.09 21.04
N THR A 77 -21.08 2.63 21.33
CA THR A 77 -21.68 1.45 20.70
C THR A 77 -22.69 1.84 19.63
N ASP A 78 -22.86 1.03 18.58
CA ASP A 78 -23.94 1.19 17.61
C ASP A 78 -25.31 0.73 18.17
N GLU A 79 -26.38 0.87 17.37
CA GLU A 79 -27.75 0.45 17.72
C GLU A 79 -27.88 -1.05 18.04
N ALA A 80 -26.91 -1.87 17.62
CA ALA A 80 -26.85 -3.30 17.89
C ALA A 80 -25.97 -3.66 19.11
N GLY A 81 -25.43 -2.67 19.83
CA GLY A 81 -24.59 -2.86 21.01
C GLY A 81 -23.15 -3.26 20.71
N ARG A 82 -22.69 -3.16 19.45
CA ARG A 82 -21.30 -3.40 19.06
C ARG A 82 -20.49 -2.14 19.31
N ILE A 83 -19.22 -2.27 19.71
CA ILE A 83 -18.31 -1.12 19.79
C ILE A 83 -18.24 -0.50 18.38
N ALA A 84 -18.59 0.78 18.24
CA ALA A 84 -18.51 1.56 17.01
C ALA A 84 -17.29 2.49 17.04
N LEU A 85 -16.92 2.99 18.22
CA LEU A 85 -15.67 3.72 18.48
C LEU A 85 -15.08 3.27 19.83
N GLY A 86 -13.79 2.94 19.88
CA GLY A 86 -13.01 2.83 21.13
C GLY A 86 -12.16 4.08 21.35
N VAL A 87 -11.94 4.50 22.59
CA VAL A 87 -11.03 5.58 22.93
C VAL A 87 -10.03 5.08 23.97
N THR A 88 -8.75 5.17 23.67
CA THR A 88 -7.65 4.84 24.60
C THR A 88 -7.50 5.91 25.68
N ASP A 89 -6.76 5.60 26.75
CA ASP A 89 -6.52 6.49 27.90
C ASP A 89 -5.86 7.82 27.51
N ASP A 90 -5.09 7.83 26.43
CA ASP A 90 -4.46 9.04 25.88
C ASP A 90 -5.38 9.79 24.91
N GLY A 91 -6.61 9.34 24.70
CA GLY A 91 -7.64 10.00 23.90
C GLY A 91 -7.72 9.55 22.44
N ARG A 92 -6.95 8.54 22.00
CA ARG A 92 -7.01 8.12 20.59
C ARG A 92 -8.31 7.40 20.28
N VAL A 93 -8.96 7.78 19.19
CA VAL A 93 -10.22 7.18 18.73
C VAL A 93 -9.90 5.96 17.86
N HIS A 94 -10.74 4.92 17.88
CA HIS A 94 -10.64 3.71 17.06
C HIS A 94 -12.02 3.37 16.52
N SER A 95 -12.32 3.57 15.24
CA SER A 95 -13.56 3.04 14.66
C SER A 95 -13.46 1.53 14.49
N GLN A 96 -14.50 0.82 14.91
CA GLN A 96 -14.72 -0.56 14.49
C GLN A 96 -15.44 -0.48 13.14
N PRO A 97 -14.97 -1.17 12.08
CA PRO A 97 -15.76 -1.31 10.89
C PRO A 97 -17.08 -1.98 11.26
N THR A 98 -18.21 -1.32 11.01
CA THR A 98 -19.56 -1.81 11.35
C THR A 98 -19.96 -3.09 10.60
N ASP A 99 -19.06 -3.64 9.77
CA ASP A 99 -19.21 -4.86 9.00
C ASP A 99 -17.85 -5.56 8.75
N SER A 100 -17.16 -5.98 9.82
CA SER A 100 -16.08 -6.99 9.75
C SER A 100 -16.63 -8.42 9.85
N SER A 101 -17.95 -8.59 9.72
CA SER A 101 -18.62 -9.87 9.87
C SER A 101 -18.13 -10.85 8.78
N GLY A 102 -17.64 -12.02 9.19
CA GLY A 102 -17.08 -13.03 8.29
C GLY A 102 -15.58 -12.90 7.98
N VAL A 103 -14.89 -11.86 8.48
CA VAL A 103 -13.42 -11.81 8.41
C VAL A 103 -12.83 -12.86 9.36
N THR A 104 -11.98 -13.72 8.82
CA THR A 104 -11.31 -14.83 9.54
C THR A 104 -9.79 -14.74 9.46
N GLU A 105 -9.25 -14.01 8.48
CA GLU A 105 -7.84 -13.69 8.38
C GLU A 105 -7.67 -12.25 7.86
N VAL A 106 -6.67 -11.54 8.38
CA VAL A 106 -6.33 -10.18 7.93
C VAL A 106 -4.89 -10.17 7.46
N HIS A 107 -4.70 -9.83 6.18
CA HIS A 107 -3.40 -9.71 5.54
C HIS A 107 -3.01 -8.24 5.49
N ALA A 108 -1.97 -7.86 6.24
CA ALA A 108 -1.50 -6.49 6.30
C ALA A 108 -0.34 -6.22 5.34
N PHE A 109 -0.34 -5.06 4.69
CA PHE A 109 0.70 -4.61 3.78
C PHE A 109 1.18 -3.20 4.15
N ILE A 110 2.49 -3.06 4.35
CA ILE A 110 3.13 -1.77 4.63
C ILE A 110 3.35 -1.05 3.30
N LEU A 111 2.97 0.22 3.23
CA LEU A 111 3.09 1.06 2.04
C LEU A 111 4.07 2.20 2.33
N ALA A 112 5.32 2.05 1.90
CA ALA A 112 6.42 2.96 2.24
C ALA A 112 7.09 3.57 1.00
N GLY A 113 7.80 4.68 1.21
CA GLY A 113 8.50 5.41 0.16
C GLY A 113 7.96 6.83 -0.01
N GLN A 114 7.84 7.30 -1.26
CA GLN A 114 7.52 8.70 -1.57
C GLN A 114 6.23 8.88 -2.38
N SER A 115 6.17 9.93 -3.21
CA SER A 115 4.96 10.41 -3.87
C SER A 115 4.28 9.39 -4.77
N ASN A 116 5.03 8.55 -5.49
CA ASN A 116 4.47 7.49 -6.33
C ASN A 116 3.87 6.32 -5.51
N MET A 117 4.33 6.07 -4.28
CA MET A 117 3.60 5.24 -3.31
C MET A 117 2.38 5.98 -2.74
N SER A 118 2.56 7.22 -2.28
CA SER A 118 1.50 8.02 -1.65
C SER A 118 0.29 8.20 -2.58
N GLY A 119 0.54 8.39 -3.88
CA GLY A 119 -0.48 8.46 -4.91
C GLY A 119 -0.63 9.88 -5.47
N ARG A 120 -0.51 9.99 -6.80
CA ARG A 120 -0.53 11.26 -7.55
C ARG A 120 -1.33 11.19 -8.85
N ALA A 121 -1.89 10.03 -9.17
CA ALA A 121 -2.68 9.85 -10.38
C ALA A 121 -4.03 10.56 -10.30
N ARG A 122 -4.34 11.30 -11.38
CA ARG A 122 -5.56 12.10 -11.54
C ARG A 122 -6.15 11.90 -12.94
N PRO A 123 -7.47 12.12 -13.14
CA PRO A 123 -8.49 12.33 -12.11
C PRO A 123 -8.89 11.01 -11.42
N PHE A 124 -9.10 11.02 -10.10
CA PHE A 124 -9.38 9.78 -9.34
C PHE A 124 -10.84 9.63 -8.88
N THR A 125 -11.65 10.70 -8.93
CA THR A 125 -13.06 10.65 -8.51
C THR A 125 -13.84 9.59 -9.28
N GLY A 126 -14.47 8.66 -8.56
CA GLY A 126 -15.29 7.58 -9.15
C GLY A 126 -14.51 6.50 -9.92
N ARG A 127 -13.18 6.48 -9.84
CA ARG A 127 -12.33 5.53 -10.57
C ARG A 127 -11.92 4.29 -9.76
N ASP A 128 -12.00 4.36 -8.44
CA ASP A 128 -11.69 3.24 -7.56
C ASP A 128 -12.77 3.15 -6.48
N THR A 129 -13.79 2.34 -6.79
CA THR A 129 -14.86 2.05 -5.85
C THR A 129 -14.28 1.30 -4.66
N PRO A 130 -14.46 1.79 -3.43
CA PRO A 130 -13.97 1.11 -2.23
C PRO A 130 -14.44 -0.35 -2.18
N ASP A 131 -13.51 -1.28 -1.98
CA ASP A 131 -13.82 -2.69 -1.75
C ASP A 131 -14.16 -2.90 -0.26
N ARG A 132 -15.19 -3.70 0.02
CA ARG A 132 -15.64 -3.95 1.39
C ARG A 132 -14.63 -4.72 2.25
N ARG A 133 -13.65 -5.39 1.63
CA ARG A 133 -12.61 -6.19 2.30
C ARG A 133 -11.24 -5.51 2.33
N VAL A 134 -11.13 -4.26 1.86
CA VAL A 134 -9.89 -3.48 1.91
C VAL A 134 -10.05 -2.36 2.95
N PHE A 135 -9.19 -2.40 3.96
CA PHE A 135 -9.13 -1.45 5.06
C PHE A 135 -7.79 -0.72 5.04
N GLN A 136 -7.71 0.39 5.77
CA GLN A 136 -6.46 1.08 6.06
C GLN A 136 -6.34 1.42 7.55
N TYR A 137 -5.10 1.47 8.05
CA TYR A 137 -4.73 2.18 9.27
C TYR A 137 -3.88 3.39 8.89
N GLY A 138 -4.57 4.52 8.67
CA GLY A 138 -4.00 5.73 8.11
C GLY A 138 -3.05 6.50 9.02
N ALA A 139 -2.16 7.29 8.41
CA ALA A 139 -1.13 8.07 9.11
C ALA A 139 -1.72 9.22 9.95
N THR A 140 -2.84 9.82 9.51
CA THR A 140 -3.50 10.94 10.18
C THR A 140 -4.62 10.48 11.08
N HIS A 141 -5.53 9.64 10.57
CA HIS A 141 -6.73 9.23 11.29
C HIS A 141 -6.42 8.22 12.39
N ARG A 142 -5.40 7.36 12.20
CA ARG A 142 -4.97 6.35 13.19
C ARG A 142 -6.11 5.43 13.66
N ILE A 143 -7.02 5.09 12.75
CA ILE A 143 -8.14 4.17 12.95
C ILE A 143 -8.20 3.11 11.85
N ILE A 144 -8.88 2.00 12.14
CA ILE A 144 -9.25 1.02 11.10
C ILE A 144 -10.50 1.54 10.39
N GLU A 145 -10.35 1.86 9.12
CA GLU A 145 -11.44 2.31 8.26
C GLU A 145 -11.35 1.66 6.88
N ARG A 146 -12.41 1.78 6.07
CA ARG A 146 -12.35 1.32 4.68
C ARG A 146 -11.30 2.14 3.93
N ALA A 147 -10.49 1.47 3.11
CA ALA A 147 -9.51 2.19 2.30
C ALA A 147 -10.22 3.15 1.34
N SER A 148 -9.79 4.41 1.37
CA SER A 148 -10.28 5.48 0.50
C SER A 148 -9.28 5.76 -0.63
N VAL A 149 -9.74 6.50 -1.63
CA VAL A 149 -8.84 7.18 -2.58
C VAL A 149 -9.02 8.69 -2.44
N PRO A 150 -7.98 9.44 -2.04
CA PRO A 150 -6.63 8.95 -1.71
C PRO A 150 -6.56 8.14 -0.40
N LEU A 151 -5.48 7.38 -0.24
CA LEU A 151 -5.11 6.73 1.04
C LEU A 151 -4.60 7.78 2.04
N ASP A 152 -4.71 7.52 3.34
CA ASP A 152 -4.27 8.45 4.41
C ASP A 152 -2.77 8.28 4.73
N MET A 153 -1.90 8.96 3.96
CA MET A 153 -0.43 8.91 4.05
C MET A 153 0.14 10.05 4.91
N HIS A 154 1.46 10.05 5.17
CA HIS A 154 2.12 11.10 6.00
C HIS A 154 2.29 12.43 5.29
N ASP A 155 2.07 12.49 3.97
CA ASP A 155 2.05 13.73 3.20
C ASP A 155 0.61 14.18 2.89
N THR A 156 0.44 15.02 1.86
CA THR A 156 -0.89 15.30 1.30
C THR A 156 -1.04 14.56 -0.04
N PRO A 157 -1.59 13.33 -0.02
CA PRO A 157 -1.95 12.58 -1.21
C PRO A 157 -2.82 13.40 -2.16
N ALA A 158 -2.42 13.40 -3.42
CA ALA A 158 -3.07 14.19 -4.46
C ALA A 158 -3.77 13.31 -5.50
N GLY A 159 -3.81 11.99 -5.32
CA GLY A 159 -4.37 11.06 -6.28
C GLY A 159 -4.38 9.61 -5.83
N MET A 160 -4.64 8.72 -6.78
CA MET A 160 -4.66 7.28 -6.55
C MET A 160 -3.25 6.71 -6.39
N SER A 161 -3.11 5.76 -5.47
CA SER A 161 -1.92 4.93 -5.25
C SER A 161 -2.12 3.56 -5.90
N TYR A 162 -1.05 2.96 -6.42
CA TYR A 162 -1.11 1.61 -6.99
C TYR A 162 -1.39 0.53 -5.93
N ALA A 163 -1.22 0.87 -4.65
CA ALA A 163 -1.53 -0.03 -3.53
C ALA A 163 -3.02 -0.41 -3.47
N THR A 164 -3.93 0.45 -3.91
CA THR A 164 -5.37 0.13 -3.91
C THR A 164 -5.73 -0.85 -5.04
N VAL A 165 -5.06 -0.73 -6.18
CA VAL A 165 -5.15 -1.72 -7.28
C VAL A 165 -4.55 -3.04 -6.83
N PHE A 166 -3.33 -3.02 -6.27
CA PHE A 166 -2.67 -4.21 -5.71
C PHE A 166 -3.58 -4.98 -4.73
N ALA A 167 -4.21 -4.27 -3.77
CA ALA A 167 -5.05 -4.89 -2.75
C ALA A 167 -6.28 -5.60 -3.35
N ARG A 168 -6.95 -4.96 -4.32
CA ARG A 168 -8.12 -5.54 -5.00
C ARG A 168 -7.76 -6.75 -5.83
N GLU A 169 -6.67 -6.66 -6.60
CA GLU A 169 -6.16 -7.77 -7.41
C GLU A 169 -5.70 -8.93 -6.53
N TYR A 170 -5.07 -8.63 -5.38
CA TYR A 170 -4.70 -9.65 -4.39
C TYR A 170 -5.94 -10.40 -3.88
N LEU A 171 -6.95 -9.67 -3.41
CA LEU A 171 -8.20 -10.20 -2.87
C LEU A 171 -9.05 -10.98 -3.89
N ALA A 172 -8.90 -10.72 -5.18
CA ALA A 172 -9.62 -11.45 -6.23
C ALA A 172 -9.32 -12.95 -6.22
N THR A 173 -8.18 -13.35 -5.64
CA THR A 173 -7.75 -14.75 -5.52
C THR A 173 -7.81 -15.29 -4.09
N GLN A 174 -8.24 -14.48 -3.12
CA GLN A 174 -8.30 -14.89 -1.71
C GLN A 174 -9.69 -15.43 -1.34
N PRO A 175 -9.77 -16.35 -0.35
CA PRO A 175 -11.04 -16.78 0.23
C PRO A 175 -11.92 -15.60 0.70
N GLU A 176 -13.23 -15.81 0.77
CA GLU A 176 -14.18 -14.75 1.11
C GLU A 176 -13.87 -14.09 2.47
N GLY A 177 -13.45 -14.89 3.45
CA GLY A 177 -13.12 -14.44 4.80
C GLY A 177 -11.75 -13.77 4.97
N VAL A 178 -10.98 -13.57 3.89
CA VAL A 178 -9.72 -12.80 3.95
C VAL A 178 -10.01 -11.32 3.70
N ALA A 179 -9.46 -10.47 4.57
CA ALA A 179 -9.43 -9.02 4.39
C ALA A 179 -7.99 -8.51 4.22
N VAL A 180 -7.84 -7.37 3.56
CA VAL A 180 -6.56 -6.65 3.45
C VAL A 180 -6.56 -5.43 4.35
N LEU A 181 -5.48 -5.24 5.11
CA LEU A 181 -5.21 -4.02 5.87
C LEU A 181 -4.00 -3.30 5.27
N LEU A 182 -4.23 -2.15 4.65
CA LEU A 182 -3.18 -1.27 4.17
C LEU A 182 -2.64 -0.41 5.32
N ILE A 183 -1.33 -0.23 5.36
CA ILE A 183 -0.65 0.62 6.36
C ILE A 183 0.08 1.72 5.60
N PRO A 184 -0.59 2.87 5.31
CA PRO A 184 -0.04 3.95 4.52
C PRO A 184 1.01 4.73 5.31
N THR A 185 2.28 4.64 4.92
CA THR A 185 3.42 5.23 5.63
C THR A 185 4.29 6.14 4.75
N ALA A 186 3.97 6.29 3.47
CA ALA A 186 4.78 7.06 2.52
C ALA A 186 4.68 8.58 2.75
N HIS A 187 5.71 9.30 2.31
CA HIS A 187 5.73 10.77 2.31
C HIS A 187 6.44 11.30 1.05
N GLY A 188 5.75 12.09 0.23
CA GLY A 188 6.30 12.69 -0.99
C GLY A 188 7.55 13.53 -0.76
N GLY A 189 8.47 13.53 -1.74
CA GLY A 189 9.70 14.31 -1.70
C GLY A 189 10.79 13.81 -0.76
N THR A 190 10.60 12.65 -0.13
CA THR A 190 11.54 12.11 0.87
C THR A 190 12.46 11.05 0.26
N GLY A 191 13.63 10.92 0.86
CA GLY A 191 14.61 9.90 0.57
C GLY A 191 15.44 9.52 1.78
N PHE A 192 16.48 8.74 1.58
CA PHE A 192 17.40 8.39 2.66
C PHE A 192 18.26 9.60 3.06
N THR A 193 18.59 10.46 2.10
CA THR A 193 19.42 11.66 2.31
C THR A 193 18.62 12.96 2.49
N THR A 194 17.33 12.88 2.82
CA THR A 194 16.53 14.05 3.20
C THR A 194 16.45 14.19 4.73
N THR A 195 16.23 15.39 5.26
CA THR A 195 16.16 15.63 6.72
C THR A 195 15.29 16.84 7.07
N THR A 196 14.62 16.87 8.22
CA THR A 196 13.94 18.10 8.68
C THR A 196 14.90 19.11 9.30
N GLU A 197 16.17 18.75 9.49
CA GLU A 197 17.17 19.64 10.07
C GLU A 197 17.56 20.78 9.12
N ASN A 198 17.75 21.97 9.69
CA ASN A 198 18.19 23.17 8.99
C ASN A 198 19.19 23.95 9.86
N PRO A 199 20.47 24.04 9.48
CA PRO A 199 21.06 23.47 8.26
C PRO A 199 21.06 21.94 8.26
N PRO A 200 21.00 21.28 7.09
CA PRO A 200 21.08 19.83 7.02
C PRO A 200 22.51 19.36 7.36
N PRO A 201 22.68 18.17 7.96
CA PRO A 201 23.99 17.55 8.10
C PRO A 201 24.68 17.31 6.75
N ALA A 202 25.99 17.09 6.79
CA ALA A 202 26.77 16.81 5.59
C ALA A 202 26.21 15.58 4.84
N GLY A 203 25.98 15.74 3.54
CA GLY A 203 25.44 14.68 2.69
C GLY A 203 23.92 14.54 2.72
N MET A 204 23.20 15.46 3.40
CA MET A 204 21.74 15.51 3.40
C MET A 204 21.19 16.82 2.84
N VAL A 205 19.90 16.79 2.47
CA VAL A 205 19.14 17.94 1.99
C VAL A 205 17.93 18.18 2.89
N THR A 206 17.68 19.43 3.27
CA THR A 206 16.52 19.78 4.10
C THR A 206 15.21 19.52 3.35
N HIS A 207 14.32 18.75 3.96
CA HIS A 207 12.97 18.46 3.49
C HIS A 207 12.03 18.24 4.68
N ALA A 208 10.81 18.78 4.63
CA ALA A 208 9.87 18.77 5.74
C ALA A 208 9.38 17.36 6.16
N GLY A 209 9.51 16.37 5.27
CA GLY A 209 9.12 14.99 5.55
C GLY A 209 10.14 14.17 6.33
N GLY A 210 11.39 14.63 6.48
CA GLY A 210 12.42 13.90 7.21
C GLY A 210 13.19 12.88 6.38
N THR A 211 13.64 11.80 7.03
CA THR A 211 14.53 10.78 6.44
C THR A 211 13.95 9.37 6.52
N TRP A 212 14.32 8.51 5.56
CA TRP A 212 14.13 7.06 5.67
C TRP A 212 15.35 6.30 6.22
N GLN A 213 16.41 7.01 6.60
CA GLN A 213 17.65 6.38 7.07
C GLN A 213 17.43 5.64 8.39
N VAL A 214 17.62 4.31 8.36
CA VAL A 214 17.57 3.46 9.54
C VAL A 214 18.63 3.89 10.55
N GLY A 215 18.23 4.02 11.82
CA GLY A 215 19.13 4.35 12.91
C GLY A 215 19.69 5.78 12.86
N TYR A 216 19.07 6.69 12.08
CA TYR A 216 19.43 8.10 12.11
C TYR A 216 19.20 8.68 13.52
N THR A 217 20.26 9.23 14.12
CA THR A 217 20.25 9.73 15.50
C THR A 217 20.12 11.26 15.61
N GLY A 218 20.00 11.96 14.48
CA GLY A 218 19.76 13.40 14.49
C GLY A 218 18.34 13.74 14.96
N SER A 219 18.03 15.04 15.02
CA SER A 219 16.71 15.52 15.45
C SER A 219 15.64 15.46 14.35
N ALA A 220 15.94 14.82 13.22
CA ALA A 220 15.02 14.73 12.10
C ALA A 220 13.83 13.82 12.39
N VAL A 221 12.69 14.11 11.74
CA VAL A 221 11.62 13.13 11.62
C VAL A 221 12.17 11.90 10.92
N ASN A 222 12.12 10.74 11.58
CA ASN A 222 12.54 9.46 11.00
C ASN A 222 11.31 8.66 10.54
N LEU A 223 11.10 8.61 9.23
CA LEU A 223 9.97 7.93 8.59
C LEU A 223 10.05 6.41 8.73
N TYR A 224 11.25 5.86 8.83
CA TYR A 224 11.42 4.42 9.09
C TYR A 224 10.90 4.06 10.49
N ASP A 225 11.26 4.83 11.52
CA ASP A 225 10.77 4.60 12.88
C ASP A 225 9.24 4.82 12.97
N LEU A 226 8.73 5.84 12.28
CA LEU A 226 7.28 6.08 12.19
C LEU A 226 6.54 4.94 11.48
N MET A 227 7.12 4.37 10.42
CA MET A 227 6.56 3.22 9.72
C MET A 227 6.44 2.01 10.64
N LEU A 228 7.48 1.69 11.42
CA LEU A 228 7.45 0.58 12.38
C LEU A 228 6.45 0.81 13.50
N ALA A 229 6.43 2.02 14.08
CA ALA A 229 5.47 2.39 15.12
C ALA A 229 4.02 2.28 14.60
N GLN A 230 3.74 2.84 13.41
CA GLN A 230 2.43 2.76 12.79
C GLN A 230 2.03 1.32 12.46
N THR A 231 2.98 0.47 12.06
CA THR A 231 2.71 -0.95 11.80
C THR A 231 2.29 -1.68 13.09
N ALA A 232 2.99 -1.45 14.20
CA ALA A 232 2.63 -2.03 15.50
C ALA A 232 1.26 -1.54 16.00
N GLU A 233 0.97 -0.24 15.82
CA GLU A 233 -0.34 0.33 16.12
C GLU A 233 -1.45 -0.30 15.25
N ALA A 234 -1.20 -0.47 13.95
CA ALA A 234 -2.15 -1.07 13.01
C ALA A 234 -2.49 -2.52 13.35
N ILE A 235 -1.50 -3.31 13.78
CA ILE A 235 -1.70 -4.70 14.24
C ILE A 235 -2.57 -4.71 15.51
N THR A 236 -2.30 -3.81 16.45
CA THR A 236 -3.06 -3.70 17.70
C THR A 236 -4.51 -3.29 17.41
N ALA A 237 -4.71 -2.21 16.65
CA ALA A 237 -6.02 -1.71 16.27
C ALA A 237 -6.80 -2.73 15.44
N GLY A 238 -6.14 -3.40 14.49
CA GLY A 238 -6.75 -4.44 13.67
C GLY A 238 -7.15 -5.67 14.49
N THR A 239 -6.33 -6.10 15.46
CA THR A 239 -6.70 -7.20 16.36
C THR A 239 -8.01 -6.91 17.09
N SER A 240 -8.14 -5.70 17.63
CA SER A 240 -9.37 -5.25 18.28
C SER A 240 -10.55 -5.14 17.30
N ALA A 241 -10.31 -4.67 16.07
CA ALA A 241 -11.36 -4.39 15.08
C ALA A 241 -11.90 -5.63 14.35
N PHE A 242 -11.04 -6.64 14.13
CA PHE A 242 -11.38 -7.83 13.37
C PHE A 242 -11.57 -9.08 14.26
N GLY A 243 -11.16 -9.03 15.54
CA GLY A 243 -11.14 -10.19 16.43
C GLY A 243 -10.08 -11.25 16.04
N VAL A 244 -9.27 -10.96 15.03
CA VAL A 244 -8.14 -11.77 14.56
C VAL A 244 -6.94 -10.86 14.37
N THR A 245 -5.75 -11.34 14.72
CA THR A 245 -4.53 -10.53 14.62
C THR A 245 -4.09 -10.39 13.16
N PRO A 246 -3.93 -9.16 12.63
CA PRO A 246 -3.37 -8.94 11.31
C PRO A 246 -1.97 -9.52 11.17
N VAL A 247 -1.73 -10.24 10.08
CA VAL A 247 -0.42 -10.76 9.73
C VAL A 247 0.19 -9.87 8.67
N VAL A 248 1.35 -9.28 8.94
CA VAL A 248 2.10 -8.50 7.93
C VAL A 248 2.64 -9.45 6.87
N LYS A 249 2.06 -9.39 5.68
CA LYS A 249 2.38 -10.25 4.54
C LYS A 249 3.44 -9.66 3.62
N GLY A 250 3.65 -8.34 3.62
CA GLY A 250 4.70 -7.73 2.81
C GLY A 250 4.90 -6.24 3.01
N LEU A 251 6.03 -5.75 2.50
CA LEU A 251 6.38 -4.34 2.38
C LEU A 251 6.39 -3.95 0.91
N LEU A 252 5.62 -2.92 0.55
CA LEU A 252 5.69 -2.28 -0.76
C LEU A 252 6.50 -0.99 -0.60
N TRP A 253 7.62 -0.92 -1.31
CA TRP A 253 8.55 0.20 -1.31
C TRP A 253 8.57 0.88 -2.68
N HIS A 254 8.27 2.18 -2.75
CA HIS A 254 8.39 2.95 -3.99
C HIS A 254 9.05 4.31 -3.71
N GLN A 255 10.34 4.36 -3.96
CA GLN A 255 11.16 5.54 -3.72
C GLN A 255 12.44 5.50 -4.54
N GLY A 256 13.01 6.68 -4.75
CA GLY A 256 14.39 6.86 -5.15
C GLY A 256 14.60 8.15 -5.94
N GLU A 257 13.51 8.80 -6.37
CA GLU A 257 13.59 10.02 -7.16
C GLU A 257 14.25 11.16 -6.35
N ALA A 258 13.97 11.27 -5.05
CA ALA A 258 14.60 12.28 -4.19
C ALA A 258 16.12 12.07 -4.06
N ASP A 259 16.56 10.82 -3.82
CA ASP A 259 17.99 10.49 -3.72
C ASP A 259 18.71 10.61 -5.07
N ALA A 260 18.00 10.35 -6.19
CA ALA A 260 18.51 10.63 -7.53
C ALA A 260 18.71 12.14 -7.75
N MET A 261 17.74 12.98 -7.37
CA MET A 261 17.88 14.44 -7.43
C MET A 261 19.03 14.96 -6.54
N ASN A 262 19.27 14.29 -5.41
CA ASN A 262 20.38 14.59 -4.51
C ASN A 262 21.71 13.96 -4.94
N SER A 263 21.77 13.31 -6.11
CA SER A 263 22.97 12.66 -6.66
C SER A 263 23.61 11.64 -5.71
N VAL A 264 22.79 10.90 -4.97
CA VAL A 264 23.26 9.84 -4.08
C VAL A 264 23.92 8.73 -4.88
N ALA A 265 25.08 8.26 -4.41
CA ALA A 265 25.81 7.17 -5.04
C ALA A 265 25.06 5.83 -4.88
N GLU A 266 25.18 4.96 -5.90
CA GLU A 266 24.57 3.62 -5.94
C GLU A 266 24.88 2.80 -4.67
N ALA A 267 26.16 2.77 -4.26
CA ALA A 267 26.59 2.01 -3.08
C ALA A 267 25.95 2.54 -1.77
N THR A 268 25.83 3.87 -1.65
CA THR A 268 25.21 4.50 -0.49
C THR A 268 23.72 4.19 -0.43
N TYR A 269 23.00 4.35 -1.54
CA TYR A 269 21.58 4.01 -1.61
C TYR A 269 21.33 2.53 -1.34
N SER A 270 22.16 1.65 -1.93
CA SER A 270 22.08 0.20 -1.71
C SER A 270 22.21 -0.17 -0.24
N GLY A 271 23.18 0.42 0.47
CA GLY A 271 23.37 0.17 1.90
C GLY A 271 22.19 0.64 2.75
N TYR A 272 21.58 1.79 2.42
CA TYR A 272 20.40 2.26 3.14
C TYR A 272 19.15 1.40 2.86
N LEU A 273 18.95 0.98 1.62
CA LEU A 273 17.84 0.12 1.26
C LEU A 273 17.96 -1.27 1.91
N ASP A 274 19.16 -1.84 1.94
CA ASP A 274 19.43 -3.12 2.62
C ASP A 274 19.13 -3.01 4.11
N ALA A 275 19.62 -1.95 4.77
CA ALA A 275 19.35 -1.69 6.18
C ALA A 275 17.85 -1.53 6.48
N LEU A 276 17.09 -0.87 5.59
CA LEU A 276 15.63 -0.72 5.72
C LEU A 276 14.93 -2.08 5.64
N ILE A 277 15.33 -2.93 4.69
CA ILE A 277 14.74 -4.26 4.50
C ILE A 277 15.05 -5.15 5.71
N ASP A 278 16.33 -5.26 6.07
CA ASP A 278 16.78 -6.12 7.16
C ASP A 278 16.26 -5.65 8.52
N GLY A 279 16.29 -4.33 8.75
CA GLY A 279 15.73 -3.73 9.94
C GLY A 279 14.22 -4.00 10.07
N THR A 280 13.45 -3.87 8.99
CA THR A 280 12.00 -4.14 8.99
C THR A 280 11.72 -5.61 9.32
N ARG A 281 12.48 -6.53 8.71
CA ARG A 281 12.36 -7.97 8.98
C ARG A 281 12.69 -8.31 10.42
N ALA A 282 13.76 -7.74 10.96
CA ALA A 282 14.16 -7.92 12.35
C ALA A 282 13.09 -7.40 13.32
N ALA A 283 12.58 -6.18 13.09
CA ALA A 283 11.56 -5.55 13.91
C ALA A 283 10.24 -6.34 13.93
N LEU A 284 9.87 -6.96 12.81
CA LEU A 284 8.66 -7.78 12.69
C LEU A 284 8.88 -9.26 13.06
N GLY A 285 10.12 -9.68 13.35
CA GLY A 285 10.46 -11.08 13.59
C GLY A 285 10.19 -12.00 12.39
N ASN A 286 10.16 -11.45 11.17
CA ASN A 286 9.88 -12.19 9.94
C ASN A 286 11.05 -12.04 8.94
N SER A 287 12.03 -12.94 9.05
CA SER A 287 13.21 -12.96 8.17
C SER A 287 12.91 -13.23 6.70
N ARG A 288 11.72 -13.74 6.38
CA ARG A 288 11.27 -14.03 5.01
C ARG A 288 10.20 -13.07 4.50
N LEU A 289 10.02 -11.91 5.16
CA LEU A 289 9.02 -10.93 4.74
C LEU A 289 9.26 -10.55 3.26
N PRO A 290 8.27 -10.77 2.37
CA PRO A 290 8.31 -10.30 0.99
C PRO A 290 8.42 -8.78 0.91
N VAL A 291 9.38 -8.29 0.13
CA VAL A 291 9.55 -6.87 -0.20
C VAL A 291 9.37 -6.68 -1.70
N VAL A 292 8.46 -5.77 -2.06
CA VAL A 292 8.21 -5.37 -3.44
C VAL A 292 8.76 -3.98 -3.65
N ILE A 293 9.71 -3.85 -4.57
CA ILE A 293 10.31 -2.57 -4.97
C ILE A 293 9.67 -2.11 -6.28
N GLY A 294 9.15 -0.89 -6.28
CA GLY A 294 8.61 -0.23 -7.47
C GLY A 294 9.67 0.59 -8.20
N GLY A 295 9.69 0.45 -9.53
CA GLY A 295 10.51 1.27 -10.40
C GLY A 295 9.97 2.68 -10.62
N MET A 296 10.88 3.64 -10.77
CA MET A 296 10.58 5.04 -11.11
C MET A 296 9.91 5.15 -12.49
N SER A 297 9.18 6.24 -12.72
CA SER A 297 8.61 6.57 -14.03
C SER A 297 9.72 6.68 -15.08
N PRO A 298 9.73 5.83 -16.13
CA PRO A 298 10.73 5.93 -17.20
C PRO A 298 10.66 7.25 -17.94
N ASP A 299 9.46 7.86 -18.03
CA ASP A 299 9.25 9.14 -18.69
C ASP A 299 10.09 10.26 -18.03
N TRP A 300 10.37 10.14 -16.73
CA TRP A 300 11.28 11.02 -16.01
C TRP A 300 12.69 10.44 -15.89
N SER A 301 12.83 9.17 -15.48
CA SER A 301 14.12 8.62 -15.12
C SER A 301 15.06 8.46 -16.32
N ASP A 302 14.53 8.22 -17.51
CA ASP A 302 15.35 8.05 -18.73
C ASP A 302 15.93 9.40 -19.19
N THR A 303 15.35 10.53 -18.75
CA THR A 303 15.83 11.88 -19.07
C THR A 303 16.61 12.52 -17.91
N TYR A 304 16.60 11.91 -16.72
CA TYR A 304 17.26 12.43 -15.53
C TYR A 304 18.61 11.75 -15.27
N ALA A 305 19.70 12.45 -15.57
CA ALA A 305 21.06 11.88 -15.65
C ALA A 305 21.53 11.14 -14.38
N THR A 306 21.05 11.52 -13.20
CA THR A 306 21.44 10.93 -11.90
C THR A 306 20.47 9.86 -11.40
N ALA A 307 19.47 9.46 -12.17
CA ALA A 307 18.56 8.37 -11.81
C ALA A 307 19.22 6.98 -11.93
N GLY A 308 20.16 6.82 -12.87
CA GLY A 308 20.82 5.54 -13.16
C GLY A 308 21.41 4.81 -11.93
N PRO A 309 22.23 5.47 -11.09
CA PRO A 309 22.76 4.87 -9.87
C PRO A 309 21.69 4.33 -8.92
N ILE A 310 20.56 5.02 -8.78
CA ILE A 310 19.48 4.58 -7.89
C ILE A 310 18.70 3.42 -8.51
N ILE A 311 18.44 3.48 -9.82
CA ILE A 311 17.83 2.35 -10.54
C ILE A 311 18.67 1.09 -10.38
N ASN A 312 19.98 1.18 -10.59
CA ASN A 312 20.89 0.05 -10.40
C ASN A 312 20.81 -0.53 -8.99
N ALA A 313 20.80 0.31 -7.96
CA ALA A 313 20.69 -0.12 -6.57
C ALA A 313 19.36 -0.84 -6.28
N LEU A 314 18.23 -0.26 -6.72
CA LEU A 314 16.89 -0.85 -6.56
C LEU A 314 16.80 -2.24 -7.20
N THR A 315 17.40 -2.38 -8.38
CA THR A 315 17.28 -3.59 -9.17
C THR A 315 18.29 -4.66 -8.75
N ALA A 316 19.49 -4.26 -8.30
CA ALA A 316 20.49 -5.17 -7.71
C ALA A 316 19.99 -5.81 -6.42
N MET A 317 19.12 -5.14 -5.65
CA MET A 317 18.55 -5.65 -4.39
C MET A 317 17.86 -7.01 -4.54
N VAL A 318 17.23 -7.26 -5.69
CA VAL A 318 16.60 -8.55 -6.02
C VAL A 318 17.61 -9.70 -6.04
N VAL A 319 18.84 -9.40 -6.46
CA VAL A 319 19.91 -10.39 -6.57
C VAL A 319 20.56 -10.62 -5.24
N VAL A 320 20.80 -9.58 -4.44
CA VAL A 320 21.59 -9.69 -3.20
C VAL A 320 20.76 -10.07 -1.99
N ASN A 321 19.47 -9.72 -1.96
CA ASN A 321 18.60 -9.94 -0.81
C ASN A 321 17.44 -10.89 -1.16
N ALA A 322 17.33 -12.00 -0.43
CA ALA A 322 16.24 -12.95 -0.60
C ALA A 322 14.90 -12.31 -0.21
N ASN A 323 13.81 -12.86 -0.72
CA ASN A 323 12.45 -12.41 -0.56
C ASN A 323 12.20 -10.96 -1.03
N VAL A 324 12.99 -10.49 -2.00
CA VAL A 324 12.82 -9.19 -2.64
C VAL A 324 12.44 -9.38 -4.11
N ALA A 325 11.54 -8.57 -4.64
CA ALA A 325 11.32 -8.47 -6.08
C ALA A 325 11.19 -7.02 -6.52
N TYR A 326 11.47 -6.77 -7.79
CA TYR A 326 11.38 -5.47 -8.42
C TYR A 326 10.41 -5.54 -9.59
N HIS A 327 9.48 -4.58 -9.68
CA HIS A 327 8.74 -4.33 -10.91
C HIS A 327 9.23 -3.05 -11.58
N LYS A 328 9.44 -3.12 -12.90
CA LYS A 328 9.93 -1.98 -13.68
C LYS A 328 8.86 -0.89 -13.74
N GLY A 329 9.30 0.36 -13.80
CA GLY A 329 8.44 1.46 -14.21
C GLY A 329 7.90 1.29 -15.62
N ILE A 330 6.74 1.90 -15.89
CA ILE A 330 5.98 1.70 -17.13
C ILE A 330 6.11 2.95 -18.02
N PRO A 331 6.78 2.87 -19.18
CA PRO A 331 6.96 4.02 -20.08
C PRO A 331 5.63 4.50 -20.67
N GLY A 332 5.54 5.79 -20.98
CA GLY A 332 4.40 6.44 -21.59
C GLY A 332 3.17 6.52 -20.69
N THR A 333 3.36 6.40 -19.37
CA THR A 333 2.27 6.38 -18.38
C THR A 333 2.40 7.46 -17.30
N GLY A 334 3.32 8.41 -17.48
CA GLY A 334 3.39 9.63 -16.70
C GLY A 334 2.07 10.42 -16.76
N ARG A 335 1.83 11.23 -15.73
CA ARG A 335 0.67 12.11 -15.69
C ARG A 335 0.85 13.23 -16.72
N VAL A 336 -0.24 13.68 -17.34
CA VAL A 336 -0.19 14.80 -18.28
C VAL A 336 0.44 16.03 -17.62
N GLY A 337 1.55 16.52 -18.20
CA GLY A 337 2.32 17.66 -17.69
C GLY A 337 3.20 17.36 -16.46
N ASP A 338 3.36 16.09 -16.09
CA ASP A 338 4.17 15.62 -14.96
C ASP A 338 4.68 14.21 -15.24
N GLU A 339 5.91 14.12 -15.76
CA GLU A 339 6.54 12.86 -16.17
C GLU A 339 7.09 12.05 -14.99
N ILE A 340 7.31 12.67 -13.82
CA ILE A 340 7.85 12.00 -12.63
C ILE A 340 6.76 11.20 -11.91
N HIS A 341 5.51 11.66 -11.93
CA HIS A 341 4.40 10.95 -11.30
C HIS A 341 3.55 10.17 -12.29
N TYR A 342 3.15 8.95 -11.93
CA TYR A 342 2.28 8.14 -12.76
C TYR A 342 0.87 8.71 -12.90
N GLY A 343 0.31 8.59 -14.11
CA GLY A 343 -1.10 8.76 -14.41
C GLY A 343 -1.93 7.52 -14.02
N LEU A 344 -3.23 7.53 -14.34
CA LEU A 344 -4.13 6.43 -13.98
C LEU A 344 -3.75 5.10 -14.65
N ASP A 345 -3.40 5.12 -15.93
CA ASP A 345 -2.98 3.92 -16.66
C ASP A 345 -1.70 3.32 -16.05
N GLY A 346 -0.76 4.18 -15.63
CA GLY A 346 0.44 3.77 -14.92
C GLY A 346 0.10 3.11 -13.58
N ILE A 347 -0.70 3.76 -12.74
CA ILE A 347 -1.10 3.23 -11.43
C ILE A 347 -1.85 1.88 -11.53
N ASP A 348 -2.75 1.74 -12.50
CA ASP A 348 -3.49 0.49 -12.73
C ASP A 348 -2.58 -0.67 -13.13
N ARG A 349 -1.64 -0.43 -14.05
CA ARG A 349 -0.67 -1.45 -14.45
C ARG A 349 0.38 -1.72 -13.36
N LEU A 350 0.87 -0.70 -12.67
CA LEU A 350 1.81 -0.86 -11.55
C LEU A 350 1.21 -1.68 -10.42
N GLY A 351 -0.07 -1.54 -10.12
CA GLY A 351 -0.73 -2.35 -9.09
C GLY A 351 -0.71 -3.84 -9.41
N ARG A 352 -0.99 -4.20 -10.67
CA ARG A 352 -0.92 -5.58 -11.15
C ARG A 352 0.51 -6.12 -11.22
N ASP A 353 1.45 -5.29 -11.68
CA ASP A 353 2.87 -5.65 -11.70
C ASP A 353 3.45 -5.79 -10.28
N ALA A 354 3.00 -4.97 -9.32
CA ALA A 354 3.35 -5.11 -7.91
C ALA A 354 2.81 -6.42 -7.31
N LEU A 355 1.62 -6.87 -7.71
CA LEU A 355 1.08 -8.17 -7.28
C LEU A 355 1.91 -9.33 -7.85
N ARG A 356 2.25 -9.27 -9.13
CA ARG A 356 3.16 -10.25 -9.74
C ARG A 356 4.52 -10.25 -9.02
N ALA A 357 5.06 -9.07 -8.70
CA ALA A 357 6.30 -8.94 -7.95
C ALA A 357 6.19 -9.47 -6.53
N TYR A 358 5.07 -9.30 -5.84
CA TYR A 358 4.84 -9.87 -4.50
C TYR A 358 4.97 -11.40 -4.51
N TYR A 359 4.35 -12.08 -5.47
CA TYR A 359 4.51 -13.53 -5.61
C TYR A 359 5.93 -13.92 -6.04
N ALA A 360 6.59 -13.12 -6.87
CA ALA A 360 8.00 -13.32 -7.21
C ALA A 360 8.92 -13.14 -5.99
N ALA A 361 8.61 -12.21 -5.08
CA ALA A 361 9.34 -12.03 -3.83
C ALA A 361 9.16 -13.24 -2.90
N ILE A 362 7.97 -13.83 -2.83
CA ILE A 362 7.76 -15.09 -2.09
C ILE A 362 8.61 -16.22 -2.69
N ALA A 363 8.67 -16.31 -4.01
CA ALA A 363 9.45 -17.33 -4.71
C ALA A 363 10.97 -17.07 -4.68
N ASN A 364 11.42 -15.82 -4.55
CA ASN A 364 12.83 -15.47 -4.46
C ASN A 364 13.44 -15.88 -3.10
N HIS A 365 13.77 -17.15 -2.90
CA HIS A 365 14.55 -17.59 -1.74
C HIS A 365 15.53 -18.69 -2.15
N SER A 366 16.55 -18.92 -1.32
CA SER A 366 17.65 -19.85 -1.62
C SER A 366 17.20 -21.28 -1.92
N ASP A 367 16.04 -21.68 -1.41
CA ASP A 367 15.52 -23.04 -1.52
C ASP A 367 14.64 -23.22 -2.78
N TYR A 368 14.39 -22.14 -3.53
CA TYR A 368 13.59 -22.21 -4.76
C TYR A 368 14.42 -22.74 -5.92
N THR A 369 13.88 -23.72 -6.64
CA THR A 369 14.56 -24.33 -7.80
C THR A 369 14.70 -23.30 -8.93
N LEU A 370 15.90 -23.17 -9.48
CA LEU A 370 16.14 -22.28 -10.61
C LEU A 370 15.34 -22.77 -11.83
N GLU A 371 14.48 -21.90 -12.36
CA GLU A 371 13.62 -22.20 -13.51
C GLU A 371 14.09 -21.42 -14.73
N PRO A 372 14.00 -21.99 -15.95
CA PRO A 372 14.28 -21.24 -17.17
C PRO A 372 13.24 -20.14 -17.39
N PRO A 373 13.56 -19.11 -18.19
CA PRO A 373 12.61 -18.03 -18.45
C PRO A 373 11.35 -18.55 -19.16
N PRO A 374 10.15 -18.22 -18.65
CA PRO A 374 8.93 -18.54 -19.36
C PRO A 374 8.85 -17.77 -20.68
N THR A 375 8.18 -18.40 -21.65
CA THR A 375 7.67 -17.76 -22.87
C THR A 375 8.71 -16.95 -23.66
N ALA A 376 9.94 -17.44 -23.77
CA ALA A 376 10.92 -16.86 -24.69
C ALA A 376 10.36 -16.89 -26.13
N THR A 377 10.43 -15.76 -26.82
CA THR A 377 10.04 -15.57 -28.21
C THR A 377 11.16 -14.90 -28.98
N ALA A 378 11.25 -15.15 -30.28
CA ALA A 378 12.25 -14.52 -31.13
C ALA A 378 11.67 -14.19 -32.51
N THR A 379 11.74 -12.92 -32.88
CA THR A 379 11.22 -12.40 -34.16
C THR A 379 12.35 -11.76 -34.96
N ARG A 380 12.31 -11.91 -36.28
CA ARG A 380 13.29 -11.30 -37.19
C ARG A 380 12.65 -10.19 -38.03
N VAL A 381 13.40 -9.10 -38.19
CA VAL A 381 13.15 -8.03 -39.17
C VAL A 381 14.48 -7.74 -39.88
N GLY A 382 14.63 -8.24 -41.12
CA GLY A 382 15.88 -8.10 -41.87
C GLY A 382 17.06 -8.82 -41.21
N SER A 383 18.12 -8.07 -40.88
CA SER A 383 19.30 -8.59 -40.19
C SER A 383 19.17 -8.59 -38.66
N THR A 384 18.06 -8.07 -38.12
CA THR A 384 17.86 -7.92 -36.68
C THR A 384 16.91 -8.99 -36.17
N ILE A 385 17.32 -9.71 -35.13
CA ILE A 385 16.46 -10.61 -34.37
C ILE A 385 16.25 -9.99 -32.99
N THR A 386 14.99 -9.83 -32.61
CA THR A 386 14.58 -9.41 -31.28
C THR A 386 14.13 -10.64 -30.51
N VAL A 387 14.77 -10.88 -29.37
CA VAL A 387 14.46 -12.00 -28.47
C VAL A 387 13.84 -11.41 -27.23
N SER A 388 12.64 -11.84 -26.85
CA SER A 388 11.92 -11.32 -25.68
C SER A 388 11.47 -12.47 -24.79
N TRP A 389 11.54 -12.32 -23.47
CA TRP A 389 11.14 -13.35 -22.51
C TRP A 389 10.43 -12.76 -21.29
N GLU A 390 9.70 -13.62 -20.57
CA GLU A 390 9.18 -13.25 -19.27
C GLU A 390 10.17 -13.62 -18.17
N ARG A 391 10.15 -12.84 -17.08
CA ARG A 391 10.97 -13.14 -15.89
C ARG A 391 10.37 -14.36 -15.18
N PRO A 392 11.16 -15.41 -14.87
CA PRO A 392 10.71 -16.50 -14.02
C PRO A 392 10.48 -16.00 -12.60
N MET A 393 9.70 -16.75 -11.82
CA MET A 393 9.38 -16.36 -10.44
C MET A 393 10.56 -16.58 -9.48
N CYS A 394 11.56 -17.37 -9.87
CA CYS A 394 12.75 -17.66 -9.07
C CYS A 394 13.73 -16.47 -8.99
N ARG A 395 14.73 -16.59 -8.10
CA ARG A 395 15.86 -15.64 -8.02
C ARG A 395 16.64 -15.64 -9.34
N VAL A 396 16.95 -14.45 -9.85
CA VAL A 396 17.70 -14.27 -11.09
C VAL A 396 18.76 -13.21 -10.86
N SER A 397 20.02 -13.55 -11.10
CA SER A 397 21.13 -12.60 -11.10
C SER A 397 21.28 -11.94 -12.47
N HIS A 398 21.23 -12.72 -13.56
CA HIS A 398 21.21 -12.24 -14.93
C HIS A 398 20.54 -13.26 -15.85
N TYR A 399 20.41 -12.92 -17.14
CA TYR A 399 19.95 -13.86 -18.16
C TYR A 399 21.07 -14.08 -19.17
N ASP A 400 21.30 -15.34 -19.50
CA ASP A 400 22.18 -15.71 -20.59
C ASP A 400 21.35 -15.89 -21.86
N VAL A 401 21.79 -15.27 -22.95
CA VAL A 401 21.14 -15.43 -24.25
C VAL A 401 22.15 -16.04 -25.21
N GLN A 402 21.75 -17.13 -25.84
CA GLN A 402 22.57 -17.81 -26.83
C GLN A 402 21.77 -18.03 -28.11
N TRP A 403 22.45 -17.97 -29.24
CA TRP A 403 21.87 -18.27 -30.54
C TRP A 403 22.76 -19.22 -31.34
N ARG A 404 22.14 -19.94 -32.27
CA ARG A 404 22.85 -20.76 -33.27
C ARG A 404 22.09 -20.74 -34.58
N ALA A 405 22.78 -21.07 -35.66
CA ALA A 405 22.17 -21.29 -36.96
C ALA A 405 22.41 -22.73 -37.43
N ASN A 406 21.39 -23.33 -38.04
CA ASN A 406 21.48 -24.63 -38.71
C ASN A 406 22.06 -25.74 -37.83
N GLY A 407 21.71 -25.76 -36.54
CA GLY A 407 22.21 -26.77 -35.58
C GLY A 407 23.69 -26.63 -35.21
N GLY A 408 24.34 -25.51 -35.56
CA GLY A 408 25.73 -25.22 -35.21
C GLY A 408 25.97 -24.99 -33.70
N ALA A 409 27.18 -24.54 -33.36
CA ALA A 409 27.52 -24.21 -31.99
C ALA A 409 26.72 -23.01 -31.47
N TRP A 410 26.45 -23.01 -30.16
CA TRP A 410 25.85 -21.88 -29.48
C TRP A 410 26.84 -20.73 -29.36
N THR A 411 26.42 -19.55 -29.79
CA THR A 411 27.14 -18.29 -29.64
C THR A 411 26.44 -17.46 -28.56
N GLU A 412 27.21 -17.04 -27.57
CA GLU A 412 26.72 -16.18 -26.48
C GLU A 412 26.57 -14.73 -26.95
N ILE A 413 25.54 -14.06 -26.42
CA ILE A 413 25.28 -12.66 -26.68
C ILE A 413 25.77 -11.89 -25.47
N ALA A 414 26.80 -11.06 -25.67
CA ALA A 414 27.30 -10.18 -24.62
C ALA A 414 26.18 -9.24 -24.16
N PHE A 415 25.83 -9.30 -22.88
CA PHE A 415 24.68 -8.60 -22.34
C PHE A 415 25.07 -7.75 -21.12
N PRO A 416 24.93 -6.42 -21.16
CA PRO A 416 25.42 -5.56 -20.08
C PRO A 416 24.42 -5.26 -18.97
N SER A 417 23.31 -6.00 -18.82
CA SER A 417 22.40 -5.72 -17.68
C SER A 417 21.52 -6.88 -17.24
N THR A 418 21.33 -6.96 -15.94
CA THR A 418 20.58 -7.94 -15.13
C THR A 418 19.05 -7.79 -15.19
N HIS A 419 18.52 -6.80 -15.93
CA HIS A 419 17.10 -6.41 -15.85
C HIS A 419 16.37 -6.29 -17.20
N ARG A 420 17.07 -6.39 -18.34
CA ARG A 420 16.35 -6.43 -19.62
C ARG A 420 15.69 -7.79 -19.80
N ARG A 421 14.53 -7.74 -20.42
CA ARG A 421 13.72 -8.90 -20.85
C ARG A 421 13.75 -9.05 -22.38
N GLU A 422 14.71 -8.38 -23.00
CA GLU A 422 14.86 -8.34 -24.44
C GLU A 422 16.33 -8.27 -24.82
N ALA A 423 16.73 -9.01 -25.85
CA ALA A 423 18.04 -8.98 -26.45
C ALA A 423 17.95 -8.83 -27.97
N THR A 424 18.94 -8.17 -28.55
CA THR A 424 19.04 -7.95 -29.99
C THR A 424 20.22 -8.71 -30.56
N ILE A 425 20.00 -9.47 -31.63
CA ILE A 425 21.04 -10.17 -32.38
C ILE A 425 21.06 -9.59 -33.78
N THR A 426 22.24 -9.16 -34.24
CA THR A 426 22.44 -8.74 -35.63
C THR A 426 23.17 -9.83 -36.38
N THR A 427 22.49 -10.44 -37.37
CA THR A 427 23.04 -11.52 -38.19
C THR A 427 22.43 -11.48 -39.59
N ALA A 428 23.21 -11.90 -40.59
CA ALA A 428 22.70 -11.99 -41.96
C ALA A 428 21.40 -12.84 -42.01
N PRO A 429 20.49 -12.56 -42.96
CA PRO A 429 19.32 -13.39 -43.20
C PRO A 429 19.74 -14.85 -43.41
N THR A 430 19.37 -15.72 -42.47
CA THR A 430 19.69 -17.15 -42.48
C THR A 430 18.53 -17.90 -41.86
N THR A 431 18.20 -19.05 -42.43
CA THR A 431 17.16 -19.96 -41.96
C THR A 431 17.69 -20.85 -40.83
N GLY A 432 16.79 -21.52 -40.10
CA GLY A 432 17.17 -22.44 -39.03
C GLY A 432 17.90 -21.77 -37.87
N VAL A 433 17.62 -20.50 -37.60
CA VAL A 433 18.13 -19.82 -36.41
C VAL A 433 17.31 -20.21 -35.21
N GLU A 434 17.98 -20.63 -34.16
CA GLU A 434 17.41 -20.92 -32.86
C GLU A 434 18.05 -20.02 -31.80
N VAL A 435 17.22 -19.61 -30.85
CA VAL A 435 17.67 -18.85 -29.68
C VAL A 435 17.24 -19.58 -28.42
N ARG A 436 18.07 -19.56 -27.39
CA ARG A 436 17.68 -19.99 -26.04
C ARG A 436 18.05 -18.91 -25.03
N VAL A 437 17.22 -18.81 -24.00
CA VAL A 437 17.44 -17.92 -22.86
C VAL A 437 17.61 -18.80 -21.62
N GLY A 438 18.62 -18.50 -20.81
CA GLY A 438 18.93 -19.15 -19.55
C GLY A 438 18.71 -18.18 -18.39
N THR A 439 18.16 -18.68 -17.30
CA THR A 439 18.13 -17.95 -16.04
C THR A 439 19.44 -18.23 -15.32
N ASP A 440 20.26 -17.21 -15.07
CA ASP A 440 21.50 -17.38 -14.31
C ASP A 440 21.32 -16.89 -12.87
N LEU A 441 21.73 -17.72 -11.92
CA LEU A 441 21.97 -17.34 -10.54
C LEU A 441 23.43 -17.60 -10.15
N LEU A 442 24.23 -16.53 -10.11
CA LEU A 442 25.62 -16.55 -9.66
C LEU A 442 26.49 -17.60 -10.39
N GLY A 443 26.29 -17.76 -11.70
CA GLY A 443 27.02 -18.69 -12.57
C GLY A 443 26.35 -20.06 -12.74
N THR A 444 25.20 -20.29 -12.10
CA THR A 444 24.39 -21.50 -12.32
C THR A 444 23.24 -21.16 -13.26
N VAL A 445 23.14 -21.86 -14.40
CA VAL A 445 22.18 -21.51 -15.46
C VAL A 445 21.10 -22.58 -15.65
N ALA A 446 19.83 -22.18 -15.60
CA ALA A 446 18.69 -22.99 -16.02
C ALA A 446 18.27 -22.61 -17.45
N TRP A 447 18.59 -23.45 -18.43
CA TRP A 447 18.31 -23.18 -19.84
C TRP A 447 16.88 -23.50 -20.26
N GLY A 448 16.24 -22.54 -20.92
CA GLY A 448 14.97 -22.75 -21.60
C GLY A 448 15.11 -23.61 -22.85
N ARG A 449 13.97 -24.10 -23.36
CA ARG A 449 13.92 -24.78 -24.65
C ARG A 449 14.32 -23.80 -25.77
N PRO A 450 15.10 -24.24 -26.77
CA PRO A 450 15.36 -23.45 -27.96
C PRO A 450 14.05 -23.02 -28.65
N VAL A 451 14.02 -21.77 -29.09
CA VAL A 451 12.93 -21.16 -29.83
C VAL A 451 13.42 -20.92 -31.25
N THR A 452 12.70 -21.44 -32.24
CA THR A 452 12.98 -21.14 -33.64
C THR A 452 12.55 -19.72 -33.96
N VAL A 453 13.44 -18.93 -34.58
CA VAL A 453 13.16 -17.54 -34.95
C VAL A 453 12.11 -17.51 -36.06
N ILE A 454 11.05 -16.73 -35.87
CA ILE A 454 9.94 -16.58 -36.82
C ILE A 454 10.07 -15.23 -37.53
N GLY A 455 9.89 -15.21 -38.85
CA GLY A 455 9.88 -13.98 -39.66
C GLY A 455 11.10 -13.83 -40.58
N GLY A 456 10.90 -13.06 -41.66
CA GLY A 456 11.88 -12.71 -42.69
C GLY A 456 11.94 -11.20 -42.86
#